data_AF-A0A5C8PR33-F1
#
_entry.id   AF-A0A5C8PR33-F1
#
_cell.length_a   1.000
_cell.length_b   1.000
_cell.length_c   1.000
_cell.angle_alpha   90.00
_cell.angle_beta   90.00
_cell.angle_gamma   90.00
#
_symmetry.space_group_name_H-M   'P 1'
#
loop_
_entity.id
_entity.type
_entity.pdbx_description
1 polymer ?
#
loop_
_entity_poly.entity_id
_entity_poly.type
_entity_poly.pdbx_seq_one_letter_code
_entity_poly.pdbx_strand_id
1 'polypeptide(L)'
;MVFVDERELRTWPAVAVRAMKSAGLLAAAAPARSVVCPGCERQCTMPVHVMPEMGTAPNAFVVCDKRSDINRVAIEPDVLTRWQASGEAVAAMLARLLRLRRRGGVGSPAKHWEVGVFRGPKRSRDLVLIADGELKLEIAGHSVAVAEVLTLRGTGFRIAAGKLIDFVDHPRSGVGRDQSAQETDQRIIARMNELKPHRRDFRKAVAAEEGISPSRVGQRVQRAKKRGWSET
;
A
#
# COMPACT_ATOMS: atom_id res chain seq x y z
N MET A 1 -1.37 -0.99 11.17
CA MET A 1 -2.73 -1.43 10.76
C MET A 1 -3.68 -0.88 11.79
N VAL A 2 -4.83 -0.36 11.37
CA VAL A 2 -5.80 0.32 12.25
C VAL A 2 -7.17 -0.31 12.04
N PHE A 3 -7.91 -0.49 13.12
CA PHE A 3 -9.28 -0.95 13.08
C PHE A 3 -10.22 0.15 13.57
N VAL A 4 -11.38 0.23 12.95
CA VAL A 4 -12.43 1.22 13.22
C VAL A 4 -13.76 0.47 13.31
N ASP A 5 -14.58 0.77 14.30
CA ASP A 5 -15.92 0.17 14.42
C ASP A 5 -16.97 0.94 13.59
N GLU A 6 -18.12 0.33 13.29
CA GLU A 6 -19.16 0.98 12.47
C GLU A 6 -19.75 2.22 13.18
N ARG A 7 -19.80 2.22 14.51
CA ARG A 7 -20.29 3.37 15.28
C ARG A 7 -19.39 4.59 15.11
N GLU A 8 -18.07 4.40 15.14
CA GLU A 8 -17.09 5.45 14.88
C GLU A 8 -17.24 5.96 13.44
N LEU A 9 -17.37 5.06 12.45
CA LEU A 9 -17.58 5.46 11.06
C LEU A 9 -18.84 6.30 10.84
N ARG A 10 -19.92 6.10 11.62
CA ARG A 10 -21.14 6.92 11.56
C ARG A 10 -20.90 8.38 11.97
N THR A 11 -19.85 8.66 12.74
CA THR A 11 -19.49 10.04 13.12
C THR A 11 -18.74 10.77 11.99
N TRP A 12 -18.23 10.04 11.01
CA TRP A 12 -17.50 10.61 9.88
C TRP A 12 -18.48 11.03 8.75
N PRO A 13 -18.09 11.95 7.86
CA PRO A 13 -18.92 12.30 6.71
C PRO A 13 -19.25 11.07 5.86
N ALA A 14 -20.54 10.76 5.70
CA ALA A 14 -21.01 9.56 4.99
C ALA A 14 -20.50 9.46 3.54
N VAL A 15 -20.27 10.61 2.88
CA VAL A 15 -19.66 10.67 1.54
C VAL A 15 -18.20 10.18 1.58
N ALA A 16 -17.43 10.57 2.60
CA ALA A 16 -16.04 10.15 2.76
C ALA A 16 -15.93 8.66 3.09
N VAL A 17 -16.76 8.14 4.00
CA VAL A 17 -16.77 6.71 4.35
C VAL A 17 -17.09 5.85 3.12
N ARG A 18 -18.10 6.24 2.33
CA ARG A 18 -18.42 5.55 1.07
C ARG A 18 -17.24 5.58 0.10
N ALA A 19 -16.62 6.75 -0.09
CA ALA A 19 -15.44 6.87 -0.95
C ALA A 19 -14.30 5.96 -0.47
N MET A 20 -14.03 5.89 0.83
CA MET A 20 -12.98 5.04 1.42
C MET A 20 -13.29 3.55 1.23
N LYS A 21 -14.53 3.12 1.48
CA LYS A 21 -14.98 1.73 1.26
C LYS A 21 -14.85 1.37 -0.24
N SER A 22 -15.35 2.19 -1.16
CA SER A 22 -15.24 1.98 -2.62
C SER A 22 -13.80 2.06 -3.14
N ALA A 23 -12.95 2.84 -2.49
CA ALA A 23 -11.53 2.93 -2.80
C ALA A 23 -10.71 1.73 -2.29
N GLY A 24 -11.30 0.87 -1.45
CA GLY A 24 -10.63 -0.24 -0.79
C GLY A 24 -9.71 0.18 0.36
N LEU A 25 -9.84 1.42 0.85
CA LEU A 25 -9.09 1.92 2.02
C LEU A 25 -9.62 1.34 3.33
N LEU A 26 -10.93 1.08 3.38
CA LEU A 26 -11.60 0.39 4.48
C LEU A 26 -12.08 -0.96 3.96
N ALA A 27 -11.44 -2.03 4.44
CA ALA A 27 -11.86 -3.41 4.18
C ALA A 27 -12.62 -3.96 5.38
N ALA A 28 -13.64 -4.78 5.16
CA ALA A 28 -14.31 -5.50 6.24
C ALA A 28 -13.30 -6.44 6.93
N ALA A 29 -13.27 -6.39 8.26
CA ALA A 29 -12.40 -7.22 9.08
C ALA A 29 -13.19 -8.30 9.80
N ALA A 30 -12.48 -9.22 10.47
CA ALA A 30 -13.13 -10.15 11.38
C ALA A 30 -13.84 -9.38 12.51
N PRO A 31 -15.03 -9.84 12.94
CA PRO A 31 -15.76 -9.22 14.04
C PRO A 31 -14.92 -9.06 15.31
N ALA A 32 -15.23 -8.05 16.12
CA ALA A 32 -14.57 -7.84 17.39
C ALA A 32 -14.73 -9.05 18.32
N ARG A 33 -13.62 -9.61 18.81
CA ARG A 33 -13.63 -10.68 19.83
C ARG A 33 -13.70 -10.16 21.25
N SER A 34 -13.44 -8.87 21.43
CA SER A 34 -13.58 -8.16 22.69
C SER A 34 -14.07 -6.75 22.43
N VAL A 35 -14.83 -6.21 23.38
CA VAL A 35 -15.38 -4.84 23.32
C VAL A 35 -15.32 -4.22 24.69
N VAL A 36 -15.36 -2.88 24.73
CA VAL A 36 -15.57 -2.15 25.99
C VAL A 36 -17.00 -2.40 26.46
N CYS A 37 -17.15 -2.88 27.70
CA CYS A 37 -18.43 -3.16 28.31
C CYS A 37 -19.26 -1.86 28.41
N PRO A 38 -20.42 -1.77 27.76
CA PRO A 38 -21.25 -0.56 27.81
C PRO A 38 -22.04 -0.44 29.12
N GLY A 39 -22.14 -1.53 29.89
CA GLY A 39 -22.92 -1.57 31.13
C GLY A 39 -22.17 -1.04 32.35
N CYS A 40 -20.84 -0.89 32.29
CA CYS A 40 -20.04 -0.42 33.42
C CYS A 40 -19.34 0.91 33.11
N GLU A 41 -19.31 1.80 34.09
CA GLU A 41 -18.58 3.07 34.08
C GLU A 41 -17.05 2.88 34.02
N ARG A 42 -16.57 1.68 34.35
CA ARG A 42 -15.14 1.32 34.34
C ARG A 42 -14.58 1.09 32.94
N GLN A 43 -15.43 1.08 31.90
CA GLN A 43 -15.02 0.85 30.51
C GLN A 43 -14.12 -0.39 30.36
N CYS A 44 -14.42 -1.47 31.09
CA CYS A 44 -13.58 -2.66 31.05
C CYS A 44 -13.71 -3.37 29.68
N THR A 45 -12.59 -3.86 29.15
CA THR A 45 -12.60 -4.65 27.91
C THR A 45 -12.93 -6.10 28.23
N MET A 46 -13.98 -6.63 27.60
CA MET A 46 -14.52 -7.96 27.86
C MET A 46 -14.60 -8.79 26.59
N PRO A 47 -14.42 -10.12 26.67
CA PRO A 47 -14.62 -11.01 25.53
C PRO A 47 -16.10 -11.04 25.12
N VAL A 48 -16.34 -11.07 23.81
CA VAL A 48 -17.69 -11.16 23.23
C VAL A 48 -18.09 -12.62 23.11
N HIS A 49 -19.28 -12.94 23.61
CA HIS A 49 -19.93 -14.21 23.43
C HIS A 49 -21.06 -14.04 22.41
N VAL A 50 -21.07 -14.86 21.37
CA VAL A 50 -22.10 -14.87 20.33
C VAL A 50 -22.91 -16.15 20.49
N MET A 51 -24.21 -16.00 20.71
CA MET A 51 -25.12 -17.14 20.78
C MET A 51 -25.74 -17.35 19.39
N PRO A 52 -25.57 -18.52 18.76
CA PRO A 52 -26.25 -18.83 17.52
C PRO A 52 -27.73 -19.07 17.82
N GLU A 53 -28.60 -18.12 17.45
CA GLU A 53 -30.05 -18.35 17.45
C GLU A 53 -30.50 -18.86 16.08
N MET A 54 -31.34 -19.91 16.07
CA MET A 54 -31.97 -20.39 14.84
C MET A 54 -33.10 -19.44 14.44
N GLY A 55 -32.85 -18.60 13.43
CA GLY A 55 -33.89 -17.81 12.75
C GLY A 55 -33.90 -16.32 13.03
N THR A 56 -33.14 -15.83 14.02
CA THR A 56 -32.94 -14.40 14.33
C THR A 56 -31.47 -14.00 14.18
N ALA A 57 -31.20 -12.69 14.09
CA ALA A 57 -29.83 -12.18 14.10
C ALA A 57 -29.09 -12.66 15.38
N PRO A 58 -27.80 -13.03 15.29
CA PRO A 58 -27.05 -13.57 16.42
C PRO A 58 -27.00 -12.57 17.58
N ASN A 59 -27.43 -13.01 18.76
CA ASN A 59 -27.39 -12.23 19.99
C ASN A 59 -25.97 -12.27 20.58
N ALA A 60 -25.32 -11.11 20.63
CA ALA A 60 -23.99 -10.94 21.22
C ALA A 60 -24.07 -10.30 22.59
N PHE A 61 -23.24 -10.76 23.52
CA PHE A 61 -23.15 -10.21 24.86
C PHE A 61 -21.73 -10.29 25.43
N VAL A 62 -21.45 -9.48 26.44
CA VAL A 62 -20.27 -9.64 27.30
C VAL A 62 -20.70 -10.07 28.70
N VAL A 63 -19.82 -10.79 29.39
CA VAL A 63 -19.99 -11.11 30.81
C VAL A 63 -19.11 -10.14 31.62
N CYS A 64 -19.73 -9.20 32.33
CA CYS A 64 -18.98 -8.27 33.17
C CYS A 64 -18.74 -8.89 34.55
N ASP A 65 -17.48 -9.11 34.90
CA ASP A 65 -17.06 -9.63 36.22
C ASP A 65 -16.67 -8.50 37.20
N LYS A 66 -16.73 -7.24 36.76
CA LYS A 66 -16.21 -6.09 37.54
C LYS A 66 -17.24 -5.44 38.44
N ARG A 67 -18.53 -5.69 38.18
CA ARG A 67 -19.67 -5.23 38.97
C ARG A 67 -20.58 -6.42 39.22
N SER A 68 -21.03 -6.59 40.46
CA SER A 68 -21.87 -7.74 40.85
C SER A 68 -23.33 -7.61 40.41
N ASP A 69 -23.77 -6.40 40.08
CA ASP A 69 -25.14 -6.09 39.69
C ASP A 69 -25.40 -6.13 38.18
N ILE A 70 -24.34 -6.27 37.38
CA ILE A 70 -24.42 -6.42 35.92
C ILE A 70 -23.62 -7.64 35.49
N ASN A 71 -24.31 -8.72 35.11
CA ASN A 71 -23.66 -9.97 34.71
C ASN A 71 -23.53 -10.05 33.18
N ARG A 72 -24.66 -10.20 32.48
CA ARG A 72 -24.69 -10.23 31.01
C ARG A 72 -25.14 -8.89 30.48
N VAL A 73 -24.31 -8.31 29.61
CA VAL A 73 -24.60 -7.04 28.96
C VAL A 73 -24.69 -7.28 27.47
N ALA A 74 -25.85 -7.00 26.88
CA ALA A 74 -26.07 -7.12 25.44
C ALA A 74 -25.16 -6.15 24.67
N ILE A 75 -24.66 -6.60 23.52
CA ILE A 75 -23.81 -5.82 22.63
C ILE A 75 -24.52 -5.66 21.29
N GLU A 76 -24.65 -4.39 20.87
CA GLU A 76 -25.16 -4.05 19.55
C GLU A 76 -24.24 -4.59 18.44
N PRO A 77 -24.77 -5.24 17.39
CA PRO A 77 -23.97 -5.81 16.28
C PRO A 77 -23.04 -4.80 15.59
N ASP A 78 -23.43 -3.53 15.55
CA ASP A 78 -22.63 -2.44 14.96
C ASP A 78 -21.28 -2.27 15.67
N VAL A 79 -21.20 -2.56 16.98
CA VAL A 79 -19.96 -2.48 17.76
C VAL A 79 -19.01 -3.64 17.42
N LEU A 80 -19.55 -4.75 16.93
CA LEU A 80 -18.77 -5.90 16.50
C LEU A 80 -18.28 -5.77 15.06
N THR A 81 -18.94 -4.95 14.25
CA THR A 81 -18.57 -4.71 12.86
C THR A 81 -17.30 -3.88 12.83
N ARG A 82 -16.21 -4.47 12.31
CA ARG A 82 -14.91 -3.83 12.21
C ARG A 82 -14.52 -3.60 10.77
N TRP A 83 -13.92 -2.45 10.55
CA TRP A 83 -13.25 -2.08 9.32
C TRP A 83 -11.75 -1.95 9.59
N GLN A 84 -10.95 -2.37 8.63
CA GLN A 84 -9.50 -2.32 8.70
C GLN A 84 -8.95 -1.35 7.66
N ALA A 85 -8.08 -0.46 8.10
CA ALA A 85 -7.22 0.36 7.26
C ALA A 85 -5.76 -0.10 7.42
N SER A 86 -5.03 -0.17 6.31
CA SER A 86 -3.62 -0.57 6.30
C SER A 86 -2.82 0.26 5.30
N GLY A 87 -1.51 0.41 5.54
CA GLY A 87 -0.63 1.05 4.57
C GLY A 87 -0.61 0.32 3.23
N GLU A 88 -0.78 -1.00 3.26
CA GLU A 88 -0.94 -1.83 2.07
C GLU A 88 -2.20 -1.46 1.27
N ALA A 89 -3.34 -1.22 1.94
CA ALA A 89 -4.57 -0.77 1.29
C ALA A 89 -4.40 0.63 0.67
N VAL A 90 -3.70 1.53 1.36
CA VAL A 90 -3.35 2.87 0.84
C VAL A 90 -2.45 2.74 -0.40
N ALA A 91 -1.39 1.93 -0.34
CA ALA A 91 -0.47 1.71 -1.45
C ALA A 91 -1.19 1.09 -2.67
N ALA A 92 -2.06 0.10 -2.44
CA ALA A 92 -2.88 -0.51 -3.48
C ALA A 92 -3.81 0.51 -4.15
N MET A 93 -4.50 1.35 -3.36
CA MET A 93 -5.35 2.41 -3.88
C MET A 93 -4.56 3.41 -4.72
N LEU A 94 -3.41 3.88 -4.22
CA LEU A 94 -2.54 4.83 -4.92
C LEU A 94 -2.04 4.26 -6.26
N ALA A 95 -1.63 3.00 -6.27
CA ALA A 95 -1.23 2.30 -7.48
C ALA A 95 -2.36 2.28 -8.51
N ARG A 96 -3.60 1.99 -8.08
CA ARG A 96 -4.78 2.01 -8.95
C ARG A 96 -5.08 3.40 -9.51
N LEU A 97 -5.02 4.44 -8.66
CA LEU A 97 -5.26 5.83 -9.08
C LEU A 97 -4.23 6.30 -10.10
N LEU A 98 -2.97 5.90 -9.92
CA LEU A 98 -1.86 6.22 -10.82
C LEU A 98 -1.70 5.23 -11.98
N ARG A 99 -2.57 4.21 -12.07
CA ARG A 99 -2.51 3.11 -13.06
C ARG A 99 -1.15 2.39 -13.10
N LEU A 100 -0.55 2.21 -11.94
CA LEU A 100 0.74 1.55 -11.79
C LEU A 100 0.56 0.05 -11.55
N ARG A 101 1.45 -0.74 -12.16
CA ARG A 101 1.57 -2.16 -11.87
C ARG A 101 2.46 -2.34 -10.64
N ARG A 102 1.90 -2.91 -9.58
CA ARG A 102 2.68 -3.31 -8.39
C ARG A 102 3.48 -4.57 -8.71
N ARG A 103 4.76 -4.57 -8.36
CA ARG A 103 5.54 -5.80 -8.34
C ARG A 103 5.09 -6.54 -7.08
N GLY A 104 4.39 -7.66 -7.26
CA GLY A 104 3.92 -8.45 -6.13
C GLY A 104 5.11 -8.97 -5.33
N GLY A 105 5.42 -8.32 -4.21
CA GLY A 105 6.48 -8.68 -3.30
C GLY A 105 5.91 -9.00 -1.93
N VAL A 106 6.23 -10.19 -1.42
CA VAL A 106 5.91 -10.59 -0.04
C VAL A 106 6.71 -9.73 0.92
N GLY A 107 6.04 -9.12 1.89
CA GLY A 107 6.70 -8.53 3.07
C GLY A 107 7.47 -7.25 2.79
N SER A 108 6.75 -6.18 2.44
CA SER A 108 7.33 -4.84 2.56
C SER A 108 7.55 -4.54 4.06
N PRO A 109 8.74 -4.03 4.47
CA PRO A 109 9.08 -3.89 5.89
C PRO A 109 8.04 -3.03 6.59
N ALA A 110 7.78 -3.29 7.88
CA ALA A 110 6.78 -2.55 8.64
C ALA A 110 7.02 -1.05 8.46
N LYS A 111 6.06 -0.35 7.81
CA LYS A 111 6.07 1.08 7.44
C LYS A 111 6.55 1.47 6.05
N HIS A 112 6.98 0.57 5.18
CA HIS A 112 7.28 0.88 3.78
C HIS A 112 6.41 -0.01 2.89
N TRP A 113 5.80 0.54 1.85
CA TRP A 113 4.98 -0.20 0.90
C TRP A 113 5.27 0.25 -0.52
N GLU A 114 5.66 -0.70 -1.38
CA GLU A 114 5.82 -0.41 -2.81
C GLU A 114 4.47 -0.10 -3.47
N VAL A 115 4.37 1.10 -4.06
CA VAL A 115 3.21 1.52 -4.87
C VAL A 115 3.42 1.15 -6.34
N GLY A 116 4.67 1.17 -6.82
CA GLY A 116 5.08 0.71 -8.15
C GLY A 116 6.00 1.71 -8.86
N VAL A 117 6.28 1.45 -10.14
CA VAL A 117 7.18 2.32 -10.93
C VAL A 117 6.40 3.45 -11.57
N PHE A 118 6.60 4.68 -11.10
CA PHE A 118 5.98 5.87 -11.68
C PHE A 118 6.86 6.46 -12.80
N ARG A 119 6.23 6.85 -13.91
CA ARG A 119 6.93 7.28 -15.14
C ARG A 119 6.64 8.73 -15.45
N GLY A 120 7.68 9.55 -15.47
CA GLY A 120 7.66 10.88 -16.06
C GLY A 120 8.08 10.83 -17.54
N PRO A 121 7.95 11.95 -18.27
CA PRO A 121 8.41 12.06 -19.65
C PRO A 121 9.90 11.75 -19.84
N LYS A 122 10.76 12.15 -18.88
CA LYS A 122 12.22 12.01 -19.02
C LYS A 122 12.76 10.76 -18.33
N ARG A 123 12.15 10.36 -17.20
CA ARG A 123 12.67 9.32 -16.30
C ARG A 123 11.56 8.47 -15.70
N SER A 124 11.94 7.36 -15.07
CA SER A 124 11.02 6.51 -14.31
C SER A 124 11.67 6.19 -12.97
N ARG A 125 10.89 6.17 -11.90
CA ARG A 125 11.37 5.95 -10.53
C ARG A 125 10.36 5.13 -9.73
N ASP A 126 10.86 4.39 -8.78
CA ASP A 126 10.01 3.65 -7.84
C ASP A 126 9.31 4.64 -6.92
N LEU A 127 8.01 4.44 -6.74
CA LEU A 127 7.16 5.17 -5.82
C LEU A 127 6.91 4.27 -4.61
N VAL A 128 7.29 4.76 -3.44
CA VAL A 128 7.19 4.04 -2.17
C VAL A 128 6.33 4.86 -1.21
N LEU A 129 5.39 4.20 -0.53
CA LEU A 129 4.64 4.78 0.57
C LEU A 129 5.37 4.46 1.88
N ILE A 130 5.55 5.47 2.73
CA ILE A 130 6.23 5.33 4.02
C ILE A 130 5.34 5.87 5.14
N ALA A 131 5.35 5.20 6.30
CA ALA A 131 4.71 5.67 7.52
C ALA A 131 5.76 6.02 8.58
N ASP A 132 6.03 7.31 8.75
CA ASP A 132 6.94 7.82 9.79
C ASP A 132 6.33 9.05 10.49
N GLY A 133 5.52 8.80 11.51
CA GLY A 133 4.64 9.81 12.14
C GLY A 133 3.44 10.22 11.27
N GLU A 134 3.65 10.32 9.96
CA GLU A 134 2.66 10.61 8.94
C GLU A 134 2.87 9.72 7.69
N LEU A 135 1.87 9.67 6.80
CA LEU A 135 1.99 8.94 5.54
C LEU A 135 2.64 9.83 4.46
N LYS A 136 3.78 9.37 3.93
CA LYS A 136 4.56 10.06 2.89
C LYS A 136 4.73 9.21 1.66
N LEU A 137 4.81 9.85 0.50
CA LEU A 137 5.31 9.25 -0.73
C LEU A 137 6.75 9.66 -0.95
N GLU A 138 7.60 8.66 -1.14
CA GLU A 138 8.96 8.85 -1.59
C GLU A 138 9.11 8.49 -3.07
N ILE A 139 9.69 9.42 -3.81
CA ILE A 139 9.99 9.25 -5.23
C ILE A 139 11.15 10.13 -5.64
N ALA A 140 12.14 9.56 -6.34
CA ALA A 140 13.27 10.32 -6.89
C ALA A 140 14.05 11.17 -5.84
N GLY A 141 14.03 10.74 -4.57
CA GLY A 141 14.62 11.44 -3.44
C GLY A 141 13.83 12.62 -2.88
N HIS A 142 12.61 12.81 -3.38
CA HIS A 142 11.63 13.68 -2.76
C HIS A 142 10.75 12.88 -1.80
N SER A 143 10.31 13.53 -0.74
CA SER A 143 9.34 13.02 0.21
C SER A 143 8.19 14.03 0.29
N VAL A 144 6.96 13.58 0.08
CA VAL A 144 5.75 14.43 0.08
C VAL A 144 4.66 13.78 0.91
N ALA A 145 3.96 14.53 1.75
CA ALA A 145 2.84 13.99 2.50
C ALA A 145 1.72 13.52 1.55
N VAL A 146 1.11 12.37 1.83
CA VAL A 146 -0.02 11.86 1.03
C VAL A 146 -1.16 12.87 0.97
N ALA A 147 -1.41 13.59 2.06
CA ALA A 147 -2.43 14.64 2.14
C ALA A 147 -2.21 15.81 1.16
N GLU A 148 -0.97 16.07 0.72
CA GLU A 148 -0.69 17.14 -0.24
C GLU A 148 -0.94 16.75 -1.70
N VAL A 149 -0.97 15.45 -1.99
CA VAL A 149 -1.12 14.93 -3.36
C VAL A 149 -2.44 14.21 -3.57
N LEU A 150 -3.09 13.73 -2.50
CA LEU A 150 -4.34 13.01 -2.53
C LEU A 150 -5.47 13.90 -2.00
N THR A 151 -6.50 14.09 -2.80
CA THR A 151 -7.70 14.85 -2.42
C THR A 151 -8.94 14.01 -2.59
N LEU A 152 -9.89 14.14 -1.66
CA LEU A 152 -11.23 13.60 -1.81
C LEU A 152 -12.10 14.66 -2.49
N ARG A 153 -12.68 14.36 -3.65
CA ARG A 153 -13.64 15.24 -4.34
C ARG A 153 -14.92 14.47 -4.62
N GLY A 154 -16.02 14.91 -4.00
CA GLY A 154 -17.28 14.18 -4.05
C GLY A 154 -17.10 12.77 -3.51
N THR A 155 -17.42 11.76 -4.32
CA THR A 155 -17.37 10.34 -3.95
C THR A 155 -16.05 9.64 -4.30
N GLY A 156 -15.04 10.36 -4.81
CA GLY A 156 -13.82 9.75 -5.33
C GLY A 156 -12.53 10.45 -4.91
N PHE A 157 -11.46 9.67 -4.86
CA PHE A 157 -10.11 10.18 -4.65
C PHE A 157 -9.47 10.64 -5.96
N ARG A 158 -8.73 11.74 -5.90
CA ARG A 158 -7.92 12.26 -7.00
C ARG A 158 -6.49 12.47 -6.52
N ILE A 159 -5.54 12.14 -7.38
CA ILE A 159 -4.12 12.33 -7.12
C ILE A 159 -3.55 13.39 -8.05
N ALA A 160 -2.77 14.32 -7.48
CA ALA A 160 -2.05 15.36 -8.21
C ALA A 160 -0.81 14.79 -8.92
N ALA A 161 -1.04 13.96 -9.94
CA ALA A 161 0.02 13.27 -10.67
C ALA A 161 1.07 14.22 -11.28
N GLY A 162 0.69 15.46 -11.65
CA GLY A 162 1.62 16.48 -12.15
C GLY A 162 2.76 16.77 -11.18
N LYS A 163 2.47 16.93 -9.88
CA LYS A 163 3.48 17.15 -8.84
C LYS A 163 4.45 15.98 -8.72
N LEU A 164 3.96 14.75 -8.90
CA LEU A 164 4.82 13.55 -8.92
C LEU A 164 5.68 13.47 -10.18
N ILE A 165 5.18 13.93 -11.33
CA ILE A 165 5.95 13.99 -12.58
C ILE A 165 7.11 14.96 -12.41
N ASP A 166 6.87 16.14 -11.82
CA ASP A 166 7.90 17.13 -11.56
C ASP A 166 9.03 16.57 -10.69
N PHE A 167 8.70 15.78 -9.66
CA PHE A 167 9.68 15.10 -8.81
C PHE A 167 10.53 14.08 -9.57
N VAL A 168 9.93 13.30 -10.48
CA VAL A 168 10.64 12.31 -11.29
C VAL A 168 11.62 12.96 -12.26
N ASP A 169 11.18 14.06 -12.89
CA ASP A 169 11.96 14.75 -13.91
C ASP A 169 13.05 15.65 -13.29
N HIS A 170 12.87 16.11 -12.05
CA HIS A 170 13.82 16.93 -11.29
C HIS A 170 14.21 16.25 -9.96
N PRO A 171 14.96 15.15 -9.99
CA PRO A 171 15.34 14.43 -8.77
C PRO A 171 16.18 15.31 -7.83
N ARG A 172 15.99 15.16 -6.52
CA ARG A 172 16.87 15.81 -5.53
C ARG A 172 18.25 15.13 -5.56
N SER A 173 19.30 15.92 -5.79
CA SER A 173 20.67 15.43 -5.74
C SER A 173 20.98 14.86 -4.34
N GLY A 174 21.39 13.59 -4.27
CA GLY A 174 22.06 13.02 -3.10
C GLY A 174 21.23 12.19 -2.11
N VAL A 175 19.91 12.03 -2.26
CA VAL A 175 19.11 11.20 -1.33
C VAL A 175 18.10 10.36 -2.11
N GLY A 176 18.57 9.41 -2.89
CA GLY A 176 17.73 8.32 -3.38
C GLY A 176 18.59 7.08 -3.40
N ARG A 177 18.05 5.93 -3.00
CA ARG A 177 18.52 4.68 -3.58
C ARG A 177 18.22 4.76 -5.06
N ASP A 178 19.16 5.36 -5.79
CA ASP A 178 19.33 5.02 -7.17
C ASP A 178 19.41 3.50 -7.19
N GLN A 179 18.49 2.81 -7.88
CA GLN A 179 19.01 1.73 -8.71
C GLN A 179 20.03 2.42 -9.59
N SER A 180 21.28 2.43 -9.15
CA SER A 180 22.33 3.14 -9.85
C SER A 180 22.27 2.66 -11.29
N ALA A 181 22.59 3.51 -12.25
CA ALA A 181 22.69 3.06 -13.63
C ALA A 181 23.51 1.75 -13.71
N GLN A 182 24.46 1.56 -12.78
CA GLN A 182 25.21 0.34 -12.54
C GLN A 182 24.38 -0.88 -12.12
N GLU A 183 23.46 -0.79 -11.14
CA GLU A 183 22.61 -1.93 -10.73
C GLU A 183 21.63 -2.35 -11.84
N THR A 184 21.08 -1.38 -12.58
CA THR A 184 20.19 -1.71 -13.70
C THR A 184 20.99 -2.31 -14.87
N ASP A 185 22.19 -1.78 -15.14
CA ASP A 185 23.07 -2.32 -16.15
C ASP A 185 23.52 -3.75 -15.75
N GLN A 186 23.86 -3.99 -14.48
CA GLN A 186 24.21 -5.32 -13.95
C GLN A 186 23.07 -6.33 -14.09
N ARG A 187 21.83 -5.96 -13.77
CA ARG A 187 20.66 -6.85 -13.93
C ARG A 187 20.42 -7.20 -15.40
N ILE A 188 20.43 -6.18 -16.27
CA ILE A 188 20.22 -6.38 -17.71
C ILE A 188 21.31 -7.30 -18.26
N ILE A 189 22.55 -7.15 -17.80
CA ILE A 189 23.64 -8.01 -18.23
C ILE A 189 23.53 -9.43 -17.65
N ALA A 190 23.21 -9.59 -16.36
CA ALA A 190 23.01 -10.90 -15.74
C ALA A 190 21.92 -11.69 -16.47
N ARG A 191 20.78 -11.04 -16.75
CA ARG A 191 19.68 -11.63 -17.52
C ARG A 191 20.05 -11.93 -18.97
N MET A 192 20.88 -11.07 -19.58
CA MET A 192 21.42 -11.30 -20.92
C MET A 192 22.33 -12.54 -20.94
N ASN A 193 23.16 -12.73 -19.92
CA ASN A 193 24.08 -13.87 -19.81
C ASN A 193 23.34 -15.19 -19.54
N GLU A 194 22.26 -15.17 -18.75
CA GLU A 194 21.38 -16.35 -18.58
C GLU A 194 20.72 -16.79 -19.90
N LEU A 195 20.29 -15.84 -20.73
CA LEU A 195 19.55 -16.14 -21.97
C LEU A 195 20.46 -16.40 -23.18
N LYS A 196 21.71 -15.94 -23.14
CA LYS A 196 22.72 -16.10 -24.21
C LYS A 196 22.96 -17.55 -24.64
N PRO A 197 23.09 -18.55 -23.74
CA PRO A 197 23.31 -19.95 -24.15
C PRO A 197 22.07 -20.63 -24.72
N HIS A 198 20.86 -20.14 -24.42
CA HIS A 198 19.61 -20.83 -24.74
C HIS A 198 18.83 -20.22 -25.91
N ARG A 199 19.18 -19.00 -26.35
CA ARG A 199 18.36 -18.25 -27.30
C ARG A 199 19.17 -17.31 -28.20
N ARG A 200 18.96 -17.34 -29.52
CA ARG A 200 19.67 -16.43 -30.47
C ARG A 200 19.13 -15.00 -30.46
N ASP A 201 17.86 -14.79 -30.09
CA ASP A 201 17.19 -13.49 -29.98
C ASP A 201 17.12 -12.94 -28.55
N PHE A 202 18.03 -13.39 -27.67
CA PHE A 202 18.10 -13.01 -26.25
C PHE A 202 18.01 -11.50 -26.01
N ARG A 203 18.63 -10.66 -26.86
CA ARG A 203 18.53 -9.19 -26.74
C ARG A 203 17.12 -8.64 -26.96
N LYS A 204 16.32 -9.26 -27.84
CA LYS A 204 14.91 -8.88 -28.07
C LYS A 204 14.03 -9.33 -26.91
N ALA A 205 14.31 -10.51 -26.34
CA ALA A 205 13.62 -11.01 -25.16
C ALA A 205 13.86 -10.10 -23.94
N VAL A 206 15.13 -9.78 -23.63
CA VAL A 206 15.48 -8.83 -22.55
C VAL A 206 14.89 -7.44 -22.80
N ALA A 207 14.91 -6.97 -24.05
CA ALA A 207 14.27 -5.71 -24.44
C ALA A 207 12.76 -5.70 -24.16
N ALA A 208 12.05 -6.80 -24.45
CA ALA A 208 10.63 -6.94 -24.17
C ALA A 208 10.33 -7.06 -22.66
N GLU A 209 11.14 -7.82 -21.92
CA GLU A 209 11.04 -7.96 -20.46
C GLU A 209 11.29 -6.62 -19.74
N GLU A 210 12.27 -5.84 -20.20
CA GLU A 210 12.66 -4.55 -19.62
C GLU A 210 11.91 -3.35 -20.23
N GLY A 211 11.10 -3.58 -21.26
CA GLY A 211 10.32 -2.53 -21.95
C GLY A 211 11.18 -1.45 -22.62
N ILE A 212 12.37 -1.82 -23.12
CA ILE A 212 13.32 -0.92 -23.80
C ILE A 212 13.64 -1.44 -25.21
N SER A 213 14.14 -0.58 -26.10
CA SER A 213 14.55 -1.04 -27.44
C SER A 213 15.78 -1.97 -27.36
N PRO A 214 15.93 -2.94 -28.28
CA PRO A 214 17.12 -3.78 -28.37
C PRO A 214 18.42 -2.99 -28.52
N SER A 215 18.36 -1.82 -29.19
CA SER A 215 19.49 -0.90 -29.30
C SER A 215 19.91 -0.30 -27.95
N ARG A 216 18.94 0.00 -27.07
CA ARG A 216 19.17 0.58 -25.75
C ARG A 216 19.73 -0.44 -24.76
N VAL A 217 19.38 -1.72 -24.90
CA VAL A 217 20.07 -2.84 -24.21
C VAL A 217 21.56 -2.84 -24.59
N GLY A 218 21.87 -2.78 -25.88
CA GLY A 218 23.26 -2.74 -26.36
C GLY A 218 24.06 -1.54 -25.84
N GLN A 219 23.46 -0.34 -25.83
CA GLN A 219 24.10 0.87 -25.31
C GLN A 219 24.42 0.78 -23.80
N ARG A 220 23.57 0.12 -23.03
CA ARG A 220 23.79 -0.10 -21.59
C ARG A 220 24.93 -1.07 -21.31
N VAL A 221 24.99 -2.17 -22.06
CA VAL A 221 26.12 -3.12 -22.00
C VAL A 221 27.44 -2.43 -22.36
N GLN A 222 27.46 -1.61 -23.42
CA GLN A 222 28.65 -0.84 -23.81
C GLN A 222 29.07 0.20 -22.77
N ARG A 223 28.10 0.86 -22.14
CA ARG A 223 28.35 1.81 -21.05
C ARG A 223 28.91 1.12 -19.80
N ALA A 224 28.45 -0.09 -19.49
CA ALA A 224 28.98 -0.91 -18.40
C ALA A 224 30.43 -1.36 -18.67
N LYS A 225 30.74 -1.82 -19.90
CA LYS A 225 32.11 -2.16 -20.31
C LYS A 225 33.08 -0.98 -20.19
N LYS A 226 32.66 0.22 -20.62
CA LYS A 226 33.46 1.46 -20.46
C LYS A 226 33.73 1.87 -19.01
N ARG A 227 32.96 1.35 -18.05
CA ARG A 227 33.10 1.63 -16.61
C ARG A 227 33.93 0.57 -15.87
N GLY A 228 34.68 -0.26 -16.60
CA GLY A 228 35.58 -1.25 -16.02
C GLY A 228 34.94 -2.59 -15.65
N TRP A 229 33.72 -2.87 -16.13
CA TRP A 229 33.09 -4.17 -15.92
C TRP A 229 33.53 -5.16 -17.02
N SER A 230 34.29 -6.20 -16.63
CA SER A 230 34.70 -7.30 -17.52
C SER A 230 33.72 -8.47 -17.43
N GLU A 231 33.25 -8.96 -18.59
CA GLU A 231 32.56 -10.24 -18.70
C GLU A 231 33.49 -11.33 -18.16
N THR A 232 33.09 -11.99 -17.07
CA THR A 232 33.61 -13.31 -16.69
C THR A 232 32.62 -14.35 -17.17
#